data_AF-A0A3C0JQE8-F1
#
_entry.id   AF-A0A3C0JQE8-F1
#
_cell.length_a   1.000
_cell.length_b   1.000
_cell.length_c   1.000
_cell.angle_alpha   90.00
_cell.angle_beta   90.00
_cell.angle_gamma   90.00
#
_symmetry.space_group_name_H-M   'P 1'
#
loop_
_entity.id
_entity.type
_entity.pdbx_description
1 polymer ?
#
loop_
_entity_poly.entity_id
_entity_poly.type
_entity_poly.pdbx_seq_one_letter_code
_entity_poly.pdbx_strand_id
1 'polypeptide(L)'
;EAANKAGRDISQITVAPQIICHVADSPEELQETKQQVRAHMAYYIGGMGQYYYNLFSRSGFQDEANAVREAWSAGDRTKATAAISEDMLENITVIGDAASCRAKLDRFRSAGADMPVVAFPHGASTDGIKHTLEALAPNA
;
A
#
# COMPACT_ATOMS: atom_id res chain seq x y z
N GLU A 1 0.72 11.14 -20.78
CA GLU A 1 1.54 12.26 -21.29
C GLU A 1 2.91 11.85 -21.83
N ALA A 2 3.76 11.17 -21.04
CA ALA A 2 5.10 10.79 -21.50
C ALA A 2 5.11 9.89 -22.74
N ALA A 3 4.17 8.93 -22.83
CA ALA A 3 3.97 8.08 -24.00
C ALA A 3 3.74 8.92 -25.28
N ASN A 4 2.78 9.84 -25.24
CA ASN A 4 2.47 10.75 -26.36
C ASN A 4 3.69 11.60 -26.74
N LYS A 5 4.43 12.15 -25.77
CA LYS A 5 5.67 12.92 -26.03
C LYS A 5 6.74 12.09 -26.74
N ALA A 6 6.78 10.78 -26.49
CA ALA A 6 7.67 9.83 -27.16
C ALA A 6 7.07 9.22 -28.44
N GLY A 7 5.90 9.68 -28.91
CA GLY A 7 5.22 9.12 -30.08
C GLY A 7 4.70 7.69 -29.91
N ARG A 8 4.50 7.24 -28.67
CA ARG A 8 3.98 5.90 -28.34
C ARG A 8 2.50 5.96 -27.98
N ASP A 9 1.74 4.97 -28.43
CA ASP A 9 0.37 4.75 -27.98
C ASP A 9 0.38 4.22 -26.52
N ILE A 10 -0.44 4.83 -25.67
CA ILE A 10 -0.60 4.43 -24.27
C ILE A 10 -1.18 3.02 -24.16
N SER A 11 -1.99 2.56 -25.13
CA SER A 11 -2.55 1.20 -25.15
C SER A 11 -1.49 0.10 -25.22
N GLN A 12 -0.26 0.45 -25.62
CA GLN A 12 0.88 -0.46 -25.73
C GLN A 12 1.76 -0.46 -24.47
N ILE A 13 1.33 0.20 -23.40
CA ILE A 13 2.08 0.30 -22.14
C ILE A 13 1.22 -0.26 -21.01
N THR A 14 1.67 -1.37 -20.41
CA THR A 14 1.03 -1.92 -19.23
C THR A 14 1.45 -1.15 -17.98
N VAL A 15 0.49 -0.56 -17.29
CA VAL A 15 0.65 0.06 -15.96
C VAL A 15 0.43 -1.01 -14.90
N ALA A 16 1.52 -1.50 -14.31
CA ALA A 16 1.52 -2.62 -13.36
C ALA A 16 2.06 -2.22 -11.98
N PRO A 17 1.29 -1.46 -11.17
CA PRO A 17 1.74 -1.06 -9.84
C PRO A 17 1.78 -2.26 -8.89
N GLN A 18 2.84 -2.33 -8.08
CA GLN A 18 2.90 -3.26 -6.94
C GLN A 18 2.11 -2.68 -5.78
N ILE A 19 1.15 -3.45 -5.26
CA ILE A 19 0.25 -3.01 -4.19
C ILE A 19 0.31 -4.05 -3.08
N ILE A 20 0.46 -3.57 -1.84
CA ILE A 20 0.43 -4.43 -0.66
C ILE A 20 -1.01 -4.91 -0.46
N CYS A 21 -1.20 -6.22 -0.51
CA CYS A 21 -2.47 -6.90 -0.43
C CYS A 21 -2.45 -7.93 0.70
N HIS A 22 -3.55 -8.03 1.45
CA HIS A 22 -3.79 -9.10 2.41
C HIS A 22 -5.28 -9.31 2.61
N VAL A 23 -5.75 -10.54 2.46
CA VAL A 23 -7.13 -10.91 2.83
C VAL A 23 -7.11 -11.44 4.26
N ALA A 24 -7.83 -10.76 5.15
CA ALA A 24 -7.97 -11.14 6.55
C ALA A 24 -9.32 -11.82 6.80
N ASP A 25 -9.31 -12.91 7.58
CA ASP A 25 -10.52 -13.66 7.94
C ASP A 25 -11.09 -13.25 9.31
N SER A 26 -10.34 -12.45 10.07
CA SER A 26 -10.77 -11.95 11.37
C SER A 26 -10.43 -10.47 11.56
N PRO A 27 -11.18 -9.76 12.42
CA PRO A 27 -10.82 -8.39 12.81
C PRO A 27 -9.44 -8.27 13.47
N GLU A 28 -9.00 -9.31 14.19
CA GLU A 28 -7.69 -9.34 14.85
C GLU A 28 -6.56 -9.37 13.82
N GLU A 29 -6.61 -10.31 12.88
CA GLU A 29 -5.65 -10.43 11.77
C GLU A 29 -5.60 -9.15 10.92
N LEU A 30 -6.77 -8.54 10.67
CA LEU A 30 -6.87 -7.27 9.96
C LEU A 30 -6.08 -6.17 10.69
N GLN A 31 -6.25 -6.05 12.00
CA GLN A 31 -5.53 -5.03 12.79
C GLN A 31 -4.04 -5.31 12.86
N GLU A 32 -3.64 -6.56 13.05
CA GLU A 32 -2.22 -6.97 13.05
C GLU A 32 -1.54 -6.61 11.73
N THR A 33 -2.19 -6.93 10.61
CA THR A 33 -1.67 -6.64 9.28
C THR A 33 -1.57 -5.14 9.03
N LYS A 34 -2.61 -4.36 9.40
CA LYS A 34 -2.54 -2.89 9.32
C LYS A 34 -1.36 -2.36 10.12
N GLN A 35 -1.13 -2.87 11.33
CA GLN A 35 0.00 -2.44 12.15
C GLN A 35 1.36 -2.77 11.53
N GLN A 36 1.52 -3.96 10.94
CA GLN A 36 2.73 -4.34 10.21
C GLN A 36 3.00 -3.38 9.04
N VAL A 37 1.96 -3.04 8.28
CA VAL A 37 2.10 -2.13 7.13
C VAL A 37 2.38 -0.70 7.57
N ARG A 38 1.76 -0.21 8.65
CA ARG A 38 2.12 1.09 9.24
C ARG A 38 3.60 1.14 9.61
N ALA A 39 4.11 0.08 10.23
CA ALA A 39 5.52 0.03 10.66
C ALA A 39 6.47 0.03 9.45
N HIS A 40 6.12 -0.74 8.41
CA HIS A 40 6.86 -0.74 7.13
C HIS A 40 6.88 0.65 6.49
N MET A 41 5.73 1.33 6.44
CA MET A 41 5.65 2.68 5.88
C MET A 41 6.40 3.73 6.70
N ALA A 42 6.33 3.65 8.04
CA ALA A 42 7.07 4.55 8.91
C ALA A 42 8.58 4.44 8.66
N TYR A 43 9.09 3.23 8.45
CA TYR A 43 10.48 3.01 8.04
C TYR A 43 10.81 3.63 6.68
N TYR A 44 9.92 3.51 5.69
CA TYR A 44 10.17 4.09 4.37
C TYR A 44 10.18 5.62 4.42
N ILE A 45 9.19 6.22 5.07
CA ILE A 45 9.03 7.68 5.17
C ILE A 45 10.13 8.31 6.03
N GLY A 46 10.41 7.74 7.20
CA GLY A 46 11.38 8.30 8.15
C GLY A 46 12.82 7.83 7.92
N GLY A 47 13.02 6.61 7.45
CA GLY A 47 14.32 5.92 7.42
C GLY A 47 15.00 5.85 6.06
N MET A 48 14.28 5.95 4.94
CA MET A 48 14.85 5.78 3.59
C MET A 48 15.14 7.12 2.87
N GLY A 49 15.55 8.13 3.64
CA GLY A 49 15.95 9.43 3.13
C GLY A 49 14.78 10.32 2.69
N GLN A 50 15.00 11.19 1.70
CA GLN A 50 14.03 12.22 1.32
C GLN A 50 12.93 11.74 0.36
N TYR A 51 13.19 10.68 -0.41
CA TYR A 51 12.33 10.32 -1.53
C TYR A 51 10.91 9.95 -1.10
N TYR A 52 10.77 9.03 -0.13
CA TYR A 52 9.46 8.55 0.32
C TYR A 52 8.70 9.61 1.11
N TYR A 53 9.37 10.36 1.98
CA TYR A 53 8.76 11.53 2.61
C TYR A 53 8.16 12.49 1.57
N ASN A 54 8.93 12.85 0.53
CA ASN A 54 8.46 13.74 -0.52
C ASN A 54 7.36 13.10 -1.38
N LEU A 55 7.35 11.77 -1.52
CA LEU A 55 6.31 11.02 -2.23
C LEU A 55 4.98 11.13 -1.50
N PHE A 56 4.94 10.79 -0.22
CA PHE A 56 3.69 10.86 0.53
C PHE A 56 3.21 12.29 0.75
N SER A 57 4.13 13.24 0.91
CA SER A 57 3.78 14.67 0.99
C SER A 57 3.06 15.16 -0.27
N ARG A 58 3.58 14.87 -1.48
CA ARG A 58 2.94 15.27 -2.74
C ARG A 58 1.69 14.44 -3.08
N SER A 59 1.50 13.30 -2.42
CA SER A 59 0.31 12.46 -2.54
C SER A 59 -0.81 12.86 -1.59
N GLY A 60 -0.68 13.98 -0.86
CA GLY A 60 -1.72 14.51 0.03
C GLY A 60 -1.58 14.14 1.49
N PHE A 61 -0.52 13.43 1.88
CA PHE A 61 -0.27 12.96 3.26
C PHE A 61 0.93 13.65 3.89
N GLN A 62 1.05 14.97 3.70
CA GLN A 62 2.18 15.75 4.22
C GLN A 62 2.20 15.78 5.74
N ASP A 63 1.04 15.87 6.38
CA ASP A 63 0.94 15.94 7.84
C ASP A 63 1.38 14.62 8.49
N GLU A 64 0.92 13.47 7.95
CA GLU A 64 1.43 12.16 8.36
C GLU A 64 2.92 12.03 8.10
N ALA A 65 3.41 12.44 6.92
CA ALA A 65 4.83 12.35 6.59
C ALA A 65 5.71 13.19 7.53
N ASN A 66 5.26 14.37 7.93
CA ASN A 66 5.92 15.23 8.92
C ASN A 66 5.97 14.55 10.29
N ALA A 67 4.82 14.08 10.78
CA ALA A 67 4.70 13.45 12.09
C ALA A 67 5.56 12.17 12.18
N VAL A 68 5.55 11.34 11.13
CA VAL A 68 6.42 10.16 11.02
C VAL A 68 7.87 10.58 11.11
N ARG A 69 8.30 11.59 10.36
CA ARG A 69 9.71 12.00 10.32
C ARG A 69 10.19 12.57 11.64
N GLU A 70 9.39 13.40 12.30
CA GLU A 70 9.69 13.94 13.62
C GLU A 70 9.90 12.80 14.64
N ALA A 71 8.94 11.87 14.72
CA ALA A 71 9.02 10.73 15.62
C ALA A 71 10.19 9.80 15.28
N TRP A 72 10.43 9.55 13.99
CA TRP A 72 11.51 8.71 13.51
C TRP A 72 12.89 9.27 13.86
N SER A 73 13.08 10.58 13.70
CA SER A 73 14.32 11.28 14.08
C SER A 73 14.52 11.33 15.60
N ALA A 74 13.44 11.35 16.38
CA ALA A 74 13.50 11.22 17.83
C ALA A 74 13.75 9.78 18.33
N GLY A 75 13.80 8.79 17.43
CA GLY A 75 13.96 7.37 17.77
C GLY A 75 12.67 6.68 18.25
N ASP A 76 11.53 7.37 18.23
CA ASP A 76 10.24 6.84 18.66
C ASP A 76 9.52 6.13 17.49
N ARG A 77 9.83 4.83 17.32
CA ARG A 77 9.24 4.00 16.26
C ARG A 77 7.75 3.76 16.45
N THR A 78 7.28 3.71 17.70
CA THR A 78 5.87 3.51 18.02
C THR A 78 5.06 4.73 17.59
N LYS A 79 5.50 5.94 17.96
CA LYS A 79 4.87 7.20 17.52
C LYS A 79 4.96 7.36 16.00
N ALA A 80 6.09 7.02 15.39
CA ALA A 80 6.22 7.07 13.93
C ALA A 80 5.23 6.13 13.22
N THR A 81 5.02 4.93 13.76
CA THR A 81 4.05 3.98 13.22
C THR A 81 2.61 4.46 13.41
N ALA A 82 2.28 5.01 14.59
CA ALA A 82 0.95 5.53 14.90
C ALA A 82 0.57 6.78 14.09
N ALA A 83 1.56 7.51 13.54
CA ALA A 83 1.33 8.67 12.69
C ALA A 83 0.76 8.32 11.30
N ILE A 84 0.81 7.04 10.90
CA ILE A 84 0.19 6.58 9.65
C ILE A 84 -1.32 6.44 9.86
N SER A 85 -2.09 7.35 9.25
CA SER A 85 -3.54 7.39 9.37
C SER A 85 -4.24 6.19 8.72
N GLU A 86 -5.48 5.94 9.14
CA GLU A 86 -6.33 4.93 8.48
C GLU A 86 -6.61 5.31 7.03
N ASP A 87 -6.89 6.58 6.76
CA ASP A 87 -7.12 7.10 5.41
C ASP A 87 -5.90 6.89 4.50
N MET A 88 -4.68 7.06 5.03
CA MET A 88 -3.46 6.79 4.29
C MET A 88 -3.34 5.31 3.92
N LEU A 89 -3.57 4.39 4.86
CA LEU A 89 -3.56 2.94 4.59
C LEU A 89 -4.62 2.56 3.55
N GLU A 90 -5.83 3.09 3.67
CA GLU A 90 -6.97 2.79 2.79
C GLU A 90 -6.69 3.20 1.33
N ASN A 91 -5.88 4.23 1.11
CA ASN A 91 -5.58 4.73 -0.23
C ASN A 91 -4.41 4.03 -0.94
N ILE A 92 -3.58 3.29 -0.21
CA ILE A 92 -2.32 2.74 -0.76
C ILE A 92 -2.18 1.23 -0.59
N THR A 93 -3.14 0.59 0.07
CA THR A 93 -3.15 -0.85 0.33
C THR A 93 -4.48 -1.49 -0.07
N VAL A 94 -4.45 -2.81 -0.26
CA VAL A 94 -5.62 -3.67 -0.48
C VAL A 94 -5.69 -4.65 0.68
N ILE A 95 -6.14 -4.16 1.84
CA ILE A 95 -6.22 -4.96 3.06
C ILE A 95 -7.66 -4.91 3.58
N GLY A 96 -8.20 -6.07 3.94
CA GLY A 96 -9.59 -6.23 4.37
C GLY A 96 -10.08 -7.66 4.17
N ASP A 97 -11.38 -7.86 4.27
CA ASP A 97 -12.00 -9.11 3.82
C ASP A 97 -11.90 -9.28 2.29
N ALA A 98 -12.20 -10.47 1.80
CA ALA A 98 -12.07 -10.81 0.38
C ALA A 98 -12.91 -9.92 -0.55
N ALA A 99 -14.13 -9.53 -0.15
CA ALA A 99 -15.00 -8.68 -0.96
C ALA A 99 -14.46 -7.24 -1.02
N SER A 100 -14.04 -6.70 0.12
CA SER A 100 -13.40 -5.39 0.26
C SER A 100 -12.12 -5.32 -0.58
N CYS A 101 -11.27 -6.33 -0.51
CA CYS A 101 -10.02 -6.37 -1.28
C CYS A 101 -10.27 -6.41 -2.80
N ARG A 102 -11.26 -7.19 -3.27
CA ARG A 102 -11.64 -7.19 -4.68
C ARG A 102 -12.14 -5.82 -5.14
N ALA A 103 -13.02 -5.19 -4.37
CA ALA A 103 -13.50 -3.84 -4.67
C ALA A 103 -12.37 -2.80 -4.72
N LYS A 104 -11.38 -2.90 -3.83
CA LYS A 104 -10.18 -2.03 -3.84
C LYS A 104 -9.31 -2.27 -5.07
N LEU A 105 -9.09 -3.52 -5.48
CA LEU A 105 -8.37 -3.81 -6.73
C LEU A 105 -9.08 -3.23 -7.95
N ASP A 106 -10.42 -3.32 -8.00
CA ASP A 106 -11.21 -2.74 -9.09
C ASP A 106 -11.16 -1.22 -9.10
N ARG A 107 -11.04 -0.58 -7.93
CA ARG A 107 -10.76 0.85 -7.84
C ARG A 107 -9.40 1.20 -8.45
N PHE A 108 -8.35 0.41 -8.21
CA PHE A 108 -7.04 0.62 -8.86
C PHE A 108 -7.11 0.42 -10.37
N ARG A 109 -7.83 -0.61 -10.85
CA ARG A 109 -8.06 -0.83 -12.29
C ARG A 109 -8.79 0.36 -12.92
N SER A 110 -9.85 0.82 -12.28
CA SER A 110 -10.62 1.99 -12.71
C SER A 110 -9.80 3.28 -12.71
N ALA A 111 -8.73 3.36 -11.90
CA ALA A 111 -7.77 4.45 -11.89
C ALA A 111 -6.66 4.33 -12.96
N GLY A 112 -6.69 3.29 -13.79
CA GLY A 112 -5.75 3.09 -14.90
C GLY A 112 -4.62 2.09 -14.64
N ALA A 113 -4.72 1.26 -13.60
CA ALA A 113 -3.80 0.12 -13.42
C ALA A 113 -4.27 -1.07 -14.27
N ASP A 114 -3.56 -1.36 -15.36
CA ASP A 114 -3.87 -2.50 -16.23
C ASP A 114 -3.66 -3.84 -15.52
N MET A 115 -2.60 -3.94 -14.72
CA MET A 115 -2.21 -5.17 -14.04
C MET A 115 -1.73 -4.89 -12.61
N PRO A 116 -2.66 -4.67 -11.65
CA PRO A 116 -2.32 -4.60 -10.22
C PRO A 116 -1.52 -5.84 -9.79
N VAL A 117 -0.28 -5.65 -9.35
CA VAL A 117 0.59 -6.74 -8.88
C VAL A 117 0.38 -6.91 -7.38
N VAL A 118 -0.17 -8.05 -6.98
CA VAL A 118 -0.38 -8.44 -5.59
C VAL A 118 0.98 -8.68 -4.92
N ALA A 119 1.37 -7.76 -4.05
CA ALA A 119 2.51 -7.89 -3.15
C ALA A 119 2.01 -8.13 -1.72
N PHE A 120 2.86 -8.63 -0.84
CA PHE A 120 2.47 -9.03 0.52
C PHE A 120 3.16 -8.15 1.57
N PRO A 121 2.50 -7.90 2.72
CA PRO A 121 3.14 -7.26 3.86
C PRO A 121 4.44 -7.99 4.26
N HIS A 122 5.44 -7.23 4.69
CA HIS A 122 6.64 -7.85 5.25
C HIS A 122 6.28 -8.64 6.52
N GLY A 123 6.64 -9.91 6.57
CA GLY A 123 6.30 -10.81 7.67
C GLY A 123 4.96 -11.55 7.51
N ALA A 124 4.27 -11.42 6.37
CA ALA A 124 3.10 -12.23 6.06
C ALA A 124 3.45 -13.74 6.11
N SER A 125 2.58 -14.52 6.75
CA SER A 125 2.75 -15.97 6.82
C SER A 125 2.53 -16.63 5.45
N THR A 126 3.12 -17.80 5.23
CA THR A 126 2.90 -18.56 3.99
C THR A 126 1.42 -18.87 3.76
N ASP A 127 0.67 -19.15 4.83
CA ASP A 127 -0.76 -19.44 4.74
C ASP A 127 -1.57 -18.17 4.42
N GLY A 128 -1.23 -17.02 5.02
CA GLY A 128 -1.85 -15.74 4.67
C GLY A 128 -1.57 -15.32 3.22
N ILE A 129 -0.36 -15.59 2.72
CA ILE A 129 0.00 -15.38 1.31
C ILE A 129 -0.86 -16.26 0.39
N LYS A 130 -0.95 -17.56 0.67
CA LYS A 130 -1.75 -18.50 -0.13
C LYS A 130 -3.23 -18.11 -0.11
N HIS A 131 -3.77 -17.83 1.07
CA HIS A 131 -5.16 -17.40 1.24
C HIS A 131 -5.46 -16.13 0.45
N THR A 132 -4.58 -15.13 0.54
CA THR A 132 -4.71 -13.89 -0.24
C THR A 132 -4.67 -14.16 -1.74
N LEU A 133 -3.77 -15.03 -2.21
CA LEU A 133 -3.70 -15.41 -3.63
C LEU A 133 -4.97 -16.12 -4.10
N GLU A 134 -5.48 -17.07 -3.32
CA GLU A 134 -6.69 -17.82 -3.63
C GLU A 134 -7.91 -16.90 -3.65
N ALA A 135 -8.08 -16.05 -2.63
CA ALA A 135 -9.19 -15.12 -2.52
C ALA A 135 -9.17 -14.02 -3.60
N LEU A 136 -8.01 -13.62 -4.10
CA LEU A 136 -7.87 -12.58 -5.13
C LEU A 136 -7.65 -13.16 -6.53
N ALA A 137 -7.68 -14.48 -6.69
CA ALA A 137 -7.56 -15.12 -7.99
C ALA A 137 -8.73 -14.68 -8.91
N PRO A 138 -8.52 -14.54 -10.23
CA PRO A 138 -9.55 -14.11 -11.16
C PRO A 138 -10.82 -14.98 -11.20
N ASN A 139 -10.73 -16.22 -10.73
CA ASN A 139 -11.81 -17.22 -10.75
C ASN A 139 -12.34 -17.56 -9.35
N ALA A 140 -12.04 -16.74 -8.34
CA ALA A 140 -12.41 -16.96 -6.93
C ALA A 140 -13.84 -16.52 -6.60
#